data_AF-A0A2N5XIC7-F1
#
_entry.id   AF-A0A2N5XIC7-F1
#
_cell.length_a   1.000
_cell.length_b   1.000
_cell.length_c   1.000
_cell.angle_alpha   90.00
_cell.angle_beta   90.00
_cell.angle_gamma   90.00
#
_symmetry.space_group_name_H-M   'P 1'
#
loop_
_entity.id
_entity.type
_entity.pdbx_description
1 polymer ?
#
loop_
_entity_poly.entity_id
_entity_poly.type
_entity_poly.pdbx_seq_one_letter_code
_entity_poly.pdbx_strand_id
1 'polypeptide(L)' 'MVAVTGAASGTGHRLALRLAESGEVAKVVAVDERRGDVPGALWRVLDVRDP' A
#
# COMPACT_ATOMS: atom_id res chain seq x y z
N MET A 1 8.29 3.63 -8.38
CA MET A 1 7.66 3.68 -7.04
C MET A 1 6.17 3.84 -7.27
N VAL A 2 5.35 3.09 -6.54
CA VAL A 2 3.88 3.14 -6.66
C VAL A 2 3.28 3.32 -5.26
N ALA A 3 2.33 4.24 -5.14
CA ALA A 3 1.51 4.38 -3.94
C ALA A 3 0.15 3.69 -4.16
N VAL A 4 -0.33 2.98 -3.14
CA VAL A 4 -1.63 2.30 -3.15
C VAL A 4 -2.44 2.82 -1.98
N THR A 5 -3.56 3.47 -2.27
CA THR A 5 -4.55 3.91 -1.26
C THR A 5 -5.55 2.80 -0.96
N GLY A 6 -6.08 2.74 0.26
CA GLY A 6 -6.95 1.63 0.68
C GLY A 6 -6.17 0.31 0.82
N ALA A 7 -4.87 0.40 1.13
CA ALA A 7 -3.95 -0.73 1.13
C ALA A 7 -4.12 -1.70 2.32
N ALA A 8 -4.89 -1.35 3.34
CA ALA A 8 -5.09 -2.19 4.52
C ALA A 8 -6.18 -3.25 4.31
N SER A 9 -7.00 -3.18 3.26
CA SER A 9 -8.04 -4.18 3.02
C SER A 9 -8.51 -4.26 1.56
N GLY A 10 -9.38 -5.23 1.28
CA GLY A 10 -10.10 -5.32 0.01
C GLY A 10 -9.18 -5.44 -1.22
N THR A 11 -9.47 -4.66 -2.25
CA THR A 11 -8.74 -4.70 -3.52
C THR A 11 -7.38 -4.01 -3.41
N GLY A 12 -7.29 -2.91 -2.67
CA GLY A 12 -6.02 -2.19 -2.47
C GLY A 12 -4.97 -3.08 -1.79
N HIS A 13 -5.38 -3.84 -0.78
CA HIS A 13 -4.51 -4.83 -0.14
C HIS A 13 -3.99 -5.91 -1.12
N ARG A 14 -4.89 -6.53 -1.91
CA ARG A 14 -4.50 -7.56 -2.89
C ARG A 14 -3.57 -7.02 -3.98
N LEU A 15 -3.83 -5.80 -4.45
CA LEU A 15 -2.96 -5.12 -5.41
C LEU A 15 -1.59 -4.83 -4.79
N ALA A 16 -1.56 -4.30 -3.56
CA ALA A 16 -0.33 -3.98 -2.86
C ALA A 16 0.54 -5.23 -2.60
N LEU A 17 -0.06 -6.37 -2.22
CA LEU A 17 0.65 -7.66 -2.13
C LEU A 17 1.31 -8.03 -3.46
N ARG A 18 0.53 -8.02 -4.55
CA ARG A 18 1.06 -8.45 -5.85
C ARG A 18 2.17 -7.53 -6.37
N LEU A 19 2.05 -6.23 -6.11
CA LEU A 19 3.09 -5.25 -6.46
C LEU A 19 4.32 -5.42 -5.58
N ALA A 20 4.18 -5.71 -4.28
CA ALA A 20 5.30 -5.93 -3.36
C ALA A 20 6.10 -7.19 -3.70
N GLU A 21 5.44 -8.21 -4.25
CA GLU A 21 6.09 -9.43 -4.77
C GLU A 21 6.68 -9.25 -6.19
N SER A 22 6.35 -8.15 -6.88
CA SER A 22 6.82 -7.92 -8.24
C SER A 22 8.22 -7.35 -8.25
N GLY A 23 9.16 -8.06 -8.90
CA GLY A 23 10.51 -7.55 -9.17
C GLY A 23 10.54 -6.32 -10.09
N GLU A 24 9.44 -6.02 -10.79
CA GLU A 24 9.33 -4.83 -11.66
C GLU A 24 9.05 -3.54 -10.87
N VAL A 25 8.53 -3.65 -9.64
CA VAL A 25 8.16 -2.50 -8.80
C VAL A 25 9.20 -2.33 -7.71
N ALA A 26 10.12 -1.40 -7.92
CA ALA A 26 11.21 -1.15 -6.97
C ALA A 26 10.74 -0.76 -5.55
N LYS A 27 9.53 -0.19 -5.40
CA LYS A 27 8.99 0.22 -4.10
C LYS A 27 7.47 0.43 -4.14
N VAL A 28 6.80 -0.15 -3.14
CA VAL A 28 5.38 0.06 -2.84
C VAL A 28 5.23 0.92 -1.59
N VAL A 29 4.40 1.96 -1.68
CA VAL A 29 3.96 2.78 -0.53
C VAL A 29 2.50 2.47 -0.26
N ALA A 30 2.21 1.79 0.83
CA ALA A 30 0.86 1.51 1.28
C ALA A 30 0.31 2.72 2.04
N VAL A 31 -0.83 3.24 1.61
CA VAL A 31 -1.54 4.38 2.20
C VAL A 31 -2.94 3.93 2.62
N ASP A 32 -3.27 4.16 3.88
CA ASP A 32 -4.58 3.83 4.44
C ASP A 32 -4.78 4.59 5.78
N GLU A 33 -6.01 4.66 6.28
CA GLU A 33 -6.32 5.28 7.58
C GLU A 33 -5.80 4.44 8.75
N ARG A 34 -5.44 3.18 8.49
CA ARG A 34 -4.88 2.24 9.45
C ARG A 34 -3.74 1.43 8.83
N ARG A 35 -2.77 1.02 9.64
CA ARG A 35 -1.70 0.14 9.15
C ARG A 35 -2.24 -1.27 8.89
N GLY A 36 -1.91 -1.82 7.72
CA GLY A 36 -2.13 -3.22 7.36
C GLY A 36 -0.84 -4.04 7.38
N ASP A 37 -0.88 -5.18 6.70
CA ASP A 37 0.07 -6.29 6.85
C ASP A 37 0.81 -6.67 5.56
N VAL A 38 0.75 -5.85 4.51
CA VAL A 38 1.50 -6.07 3.25
C VAL A 38 3.01 -6.07 3.52
N PRO A 39 3.72 -7.21 3.36
CA PRO A 39 5.16 -7.29 3.61
C PRO A 39 5.95 -6.43 2.64
N GLY A 40 7.06 -5.84 3.09
CA GLY A 40 7.95 -5.05 2.25
C GLY A 40 7.40 -3.68 1.80
N ALA A 41 6.13 -3.38 2.04
CA ALA A 41 5.56 -2.07 1.77
C ALA A 41 6.01 -1.03 2.80
N LEU A 42 6.31 0.18 2.32
CA LEU A 42 6.45 1.34 3.20
C LEU A 42 5.06 1.86 3.57
N TRP A 43 4.80 2.06 4.86
CA TRP A 43 3.49 2.51 5.33
C TRP A 43 3.42 4.02 5.55
N ARG A 44 2.33 4.61 5.06
CA ARG A 44 1.85 5.93 5.43
C ARG A 44 0.42 5.79 5.95
N VAL A 45 0.25 6.08 7.24
CA VAL A 45 -1.06 6.05 7.89
C VAL A 45 -1.58 7.48 7.92
N LEU A 46 -2.59 7.76 7.11
CA LEU A 46 -3.20 9.09 6.97
C LEU A 46 -4.59 8.97 6.35
N ASP A 47 -5.42 9.98 6.59
CA ASP A 47 -6.67 10.15 5.85
C ASP A 47 -6.37 10.81 4.51
N VAL A 48 -6.64 10.12 3.40
CA VAL A 48 -6.38 10.64 2.05
C VAL A 48 -7.27 11.84 1.68
N ARG A 49 -8.28 12.13 2.49
CA ARG A 49 -9.17 13.29 2.34
C ARG A 49 -8.62 14.55 3.03
N ASP A 50 -7.57 14.40 3.85
CA ASP A 50 -6.89 15.50 4.53
C ASP A 50 -5.62 15.91 3.72
N PRO A 51 -5.63 17.09 3.05
CA PRO A 51 -4.60 17.49 2.10
C PRO A 51 -3.25 17.92 2.72
#